data_AF-A0A4S1WWI2-F1
#
_entry.id   AF-A0A4S1WWI2-F1
#
_cell.length_a   1.000
_cell.length_b   1.000
_cell.length_c   1.000
_cell.angle_alpha   90.00
_cell.angle_beta   90.00
_cell.angle_gamma   90.00
#
_symmetry.space_group_name_H-M   'P 1'
#
loop_
_entity.id
_entity.type
_entity.pdbx_description
1 polymer ?
#
loop_
_entity_poly.entity_id
_entity_poly.type
_entity_poly.pdbx_seq_one_letter_code
_entity_poly.pdbx_strand_id
1 'polypeptide(L)'
;MFDAAALAGGAGLDPAAMMQEFAAGDPRMAALMEMMQAQRVPPSNDVEAPDERDDLIAELSARLDAAEARLTKMTRIARQLHEAGRAGSQRLSRLAAALGACGLCWGEDPACLGCRGRGRPGMVRPDPQVRAELFGSQPPLREAAMHAH
;
A
#
# COMPACT_ATOMS: atom_id res chain seq x y z
N MET A 1 -44.47 -57.86 -21.18
CA MET A 1 -43.39 -58.18 -22.11
C MET A 1 -43.77 -57.53 -23.43
N PHE A 2 -43.33 -56.29 -23.64
CA PHE A 2 -43.66 -55.48 -24.82
C PHE A 2 -42.35 -55.09 -25.50
N ASP A 3 -42.25 -55.42 -26.79
CA ASP A 3 -41.16 -55.06 -27.70
C ASP A 3 -41.07 -53.55 -27.87
N ALA A 4 -39.92 -52.98 -27.51
CA ALA A 4 -39.59 -51.56 -27.66
C ALA A 4 -38.44 -51.37 -28.67
N ALA A 5 -38.61 -51.94 -29.86
CA ALA A 5 -37.77 -51.68 -31.02
C ALA A 5 -38.59 -50.91 -32.06
N ALA A 6 -38.27 -49.62 -32.25
CA ALA A 6 -38.49 -48.80 -33.46
C ALA A 6 -38.82 -47.33 -33.13
N LEU A 7 -37.81 -46.55 -32.71
CA LEU A 7 -37.79 -45.10 -32.94
C LEU A 7 -36.33 -44.66 -33.19
N ALA A 8 -35.79 -45.14 -34.32
CA ALA A 8 -34.58 -44.62 -34.93
C ALA A 8 -34.99 -43.78 -36.15
N GLY A 9 -34.62 -42.50 -36.18
CA GLY A 9 -34.92 -41.62 -37.30
C GLY A 9 -34.96 -40.13 -36.99
N GLY A 10 -34.25 -39.67 -35.96
CA GLY A 10 -33.94 -38.24 -35.86
C GLY A 10 -32.86 -37.93 -36.87
N ALA A 11 -33.24 -37.42 -38.04
CA ALA A 11 -32.31 -36.77 -38.96
C ALA A 11 -31.75 -35.53 -38.26
N GLY A 12 -30.73 -35.75 -37.43
CA GLY A 12 -29.97 -34.66 -36.83
C GLY A 12 -29.35 -33.87 -37.96
N LEU A 13 -29.84 -32.65 -38.16
CA LEU A 13 -29.20 -31.66 -39.00
C LEU A 13 -27.72 -31.61 -38.62
N ASP A 14 -26.85 -32.06 -39.52
CA ASP A 14 -25.42 -32.05 -39.29
C ASP A 14 -24.96 -30.58 -39.22
N PRO A 15 -24.53 -30.08 -38.05
CA PRO A 15 -24.09 -28.70 -37.93
C PRO A 15 -22.89 -28.40 -38.85
N ALA A 16 -22.13 -29.41 -39.26
CA ALA A 16 -21.07 -29.25 -40.26
C ALA A 16 -21.63 -28.91 -41.65
N ALA A 17 -22.75 -29.52 -42.05
CA ALA A 17 -23.38 -29.25 -43.34
C ALA A 17 -23.97 -27.83 -43.41
N MET A 18 -24.62 -27.37 -42.33
CA MET A 18 -25.14 -25.99 -42.26
C MET A 18 -24.03 -24.94 -42.34
N MET A 19 -22.88 -25.19 -41.70
CA MET A 19 -21.74 -24.28 -41.77
C MET A 19 -21.10 -24.23 -43.17
N GLN A 20 -21.10 -25.35 -43.91
CA GLN A 20 -20.63 -25.37 -45.31
C GLN A 20 -21.55 -24.56 -46.23
N GLU A 21 -22.87 -24.65 -46.04
CA GLU A 21 -23.82 -23.87 -46.84
C GLU A 21 -23.69 -22.36 -46.57
N PHE A 22 -23.46 -21.97 -45.31
CA PHE A 22 -23.21 -20.57 -44.95
C PHE A 22 -21.89 -20.02 -45.50
N ALA A 23 -20.83 -20.84 -45.52
CA ALA A 23 -19.55 -20.46 -46.10
C ALA A 23 -19.61 -20.32 -47.63
N ALA A 24 -20.49 -21.08 -48.30
CA ALA A 24 -20.70 -20.96 -49.74
C ALA A 24 -21.41 -19.65 -50.14
N GLY A 25 -22.18 -19.05 -49.22
CA GLY A 25 -22.92 -17.81 -49.47
C GLY A 25 -22.11 -16.52 -49.33
N ASP A 26 -21.02 -16.52 -48.56
CA ASP A 26 -20.21 -15.31 -48.32
C ASP A 26 -18.69 -15.59 -48.41
N PRO A 27 -18.00 -15.03 -49.42
CA PRO A 27 -16.56 -15.23 -49.62
C PRO A 27 -15.69 -14.70 -48.47
N ARG A 28 -16.19 -13.77 -47.64
CA ARG A 28 -15.46 -13.29 -46.45
C ARG A 28 -15.47 -14.32 -45.33
N MET A 29 -16.57 -15.05 -45.18
CA MET A 29 -16.68 -16.12 -44.19
C MET A 29 -15.81 -17.32 -44.57
N ALA A 30 -15.70 -17.62 -45.88
CA ALA A 30 -14.77 -18.63 -46.37
C ALA A 30 -13.30 -18.28 -46.01
N ALA A 31 -12.89 -17.03 -46.24
CA ALA A 31 -11.55 -16.57 -45.86
C ALA A 31 -11.32 -16.61 -44.34
N LEU A 32 -12.33 -16.30 -43.52
CA LEU A 32 -12.24 -16.40 -42.06
C LEU A 32 -12.10 -17.86 -41.60
N MET A 33 -12.87 -18.79 -42.18
CA MET A 33 -12.76 -20.22 -41.87
C MET A 33 -11.41 -20.78 -42.27
N GLU A 34 -10.90 -20.37 -43.44
CA GLU A 34 -9.56 -20.75 -43.89
C GLU A 34 -8.49 -20.21 -42.93
N MET A 35 -8.64 -18.96 -42.46
CA MET A 35 -7.73 -18.38 -41.48
C MET A 35 -7.81 -19.09 -40.12
N MET A 36 -8.99 -19.51 -39.69
CA MET A 36 -9.17 -20.31 -38.47
C MET A 36 -8.64 -21.75 -38.62
N GLN A 37 -8.74 -22.34 -39.80
CA GLN A 37 -8.17 -23.67 -40.08
C GLN A 37 -6.64 -23.62 -40.21
N ALA A 38 -6.10 -22.56 -40.81
CA ALA A 38 -4.65 -22.32 -40.85
C ALA A 38 -4.07 -22.10 -39.44
N GLN A 39 -4.87 -21.57 -38.50
CA GLN A 39 -4.51 -21.46 -37.08
C GLN A 39 -4.72 -22.75 -36.28
N ARG A 40 -5.45 -23.74 -36.81
CA ARG A 40 -5.49 -25.10 -36.24
C ARG A 40 -4.23 -25.85 -36.63
N VAL A 41 -3.10 -25.36 -36.14
CA VAL A 41 -1.89 -26.17 -36.01
C VAL A 41 -2.29 -27.37 -35.13
N PRO A 42 -2.14 -28.62 -35.61
CA PRO A 42 -2.45 -29.79 -34.78
C PRO A 42 -1.62 -29.67 -33.50
N PRO A 43 -2.20 -29.95 -32.31
CA PRO A 43 -1.43 -29.91 -31.07
C PRO A 43 -0.28 -30.91 -31.25
N SER A 44 0.92 -30.39 -31.50
CA SER A 44 2.13 -31.19 -31.50
C SER A 44 2.22 -31.74 -30.09
N ASN A 45 2.00 -33.04 -29.95
CA ASN A 45 2.15 -33.78 -28.70
C ASN A 45 3.65 -33.95 -28.35
N ASP A 46 4.48 -33.01 -28.81
CA ASP A 46 5.85 -32.86 -28.39
C ASP A 46 5.75 -32.28 -26.98
N VAL A 47 6.18 -33.08 -26.01
CA VAL A 47 6.38 -32.65 -24.62
C VAL A 47 7.26 -31.41 -24.69
N GLU A 48 6.65 -30.23 -24.57
CA GLU A 48 7.32 -28.93 -24.56
C GLU A 48 8.46 -29.04 -23.55
N ALA A 49 9.69 -28.94 -24.05
CA ALA A 49 10.84 -28.73 -23.20
C ALA A 49 10.51 -27.53 -22.30
N PRO A 50 10.81 -27.57 -20.98
CA PRO A 50 10.49 -26.50 -20.05
C PRO A 50 10.85 -25.15 -20.68
N ASP A 51 9.83 -24.32 -20.92
CA ASP A 51 9.97 -23.06 -21.62
C ASP A 51 10.85 -22.14 -20.75
N GLU A 52 11.99 -21.68 -21.27
CA GLU A 52 12.92 -20.76 -20.58
C GLU A 52 12.18 -19.52 -20.03
N ARG A 53 11.02 -19.22 -20.61
CA ARG A 53 10.07 -18.22 -20.16
C ARG A 53 9.50 -18.49 -18.77
N ASP A 54 9.15 -19.73 -18.44
CA ASP A 54 8.57 -20.07 -17.13
C ASP A 54 9.59 -19.87 -16.00
N ASP A 55 10.85 -20.22 -16.26
CA ASP A 55 11.95 -19.97 -15.32
C ASP A 55 12.16 -18.46 -15.10
N LEU A 56 12.12 -17.66 -16.17
CA LEU A 56 12.22 -16.19 -16.07
C LEU A 56 11.04 -15.59 -15.29
N ILE A 57 9.82 -16.07 -15.53
CA ILE A 57 8.63 -15.62 -14.79
C ILE A 57 8.78 -15.96 -13.31
N ALA A 58 9.25 -17.16 -12.97
CA ALA A 58 9.50 -17.56 -11.59
C ALA A 58 10.56 -16.67 -10.92
N GLU A 59 11.68 -16.38 -11.60
CA GLU A 59 12.72 -15.50 -11.06
C GLU A 59 12.20 -14.08 -10.82
N LEU A 60 11.51 -13.49 -11.80
CA LEU A 60 10.99 -12.12 -11.69
C LEU A 60 9.92 -12.03 -10.60
N SER A 61 9.07 -13.04 -10.45
CA SER A 61 8.07 -13.12 -9.39
C SER A 61 8.74 -13.16 -8.02
N ALA A 62 9.74 -14.03 -7.83
CA ALA A 62 10.49 -14.09 -6.58
C ALA A 62 11.19 -12.76 -6.23
N ARG A 63 11.71 -12.04 -7.24
CA ARG A 63 12.32 -10.72 -7.06
C ARG A 63 11.28 -9.66 -6.69
N LEU A 64 10.09 -9.70 -7.28
CA LEU A 64 8.99 -8.80 -6.94
C LEU A 64 8.52 -9.03 -5.51
N ASP A 65 8.30 -10.27 -5.11
CA ASP A 65 7.91 -10.64 -3.74
C ASP A 65 8.95 -10.17 -2.72
N ALA A 66 10.24 -10.35 -3.03
CA ALA A 66 11.32 -9.88 -2.18
C ALA A 66 11.35 -8.34 -2.06
N ALA A 67 11.03 -7.62 -3.14
CA ALA A 67 10.94 -6.16 -3.12
C ALA A 67 9.71 -5.68 -2.32
N GLU A 68 8.57 -6.32 -2.49
CA GLU A 68 7.34 -6.02 -1.74
C GLU A 68 7.54 -6.24 -0.24
N ALA A 69 8.19 -7.35 0.15
CA ALA A 69 8.53 -7.63 1.54
C ALA A 69 9.45 -6.54 2.14
N ARG A 70 10.43 -6.04 1.36
CA ARG A 70 11.31 -4.94 1.78
C ARG A 70 10.53 -3.64 1.96
N LEU A 71 9.67 -3.28 1.01
CA LEU A 71 8.84 -2.06 1.10
C LEU A 71 7.90 -2.12 2.31
N THR A 72 7.24 -3.26 2.51
CA THR A 72 6.37 -3.48 3.68
C THR A 72 7.15 -3.31 5.00
N LYS A 73 8.38 -3.84 5.07
CA LYS A 73 9.27 -3.66 6.22
C LYS A 73 9.65 -2.19 6.42
N MET A 74 10.06 -1.49 5.37
CA MET A 74 10.44 -0.07 5.45
C MET A 74 9.26 0.81 5.89
N THR A 75 8.07 0.60 5.34
CA THR A 75 6.85 1.32 5.73
C THR A 75 6.52 1.12 7.20
N ARG A 76 6.66 -0.10 7.71
CA ARG A 76 6.47 -0.39 9.15
C ARG A 76 7.45 0.40 10.03
N ILE A 77 8.72 0.42 9.66
CA ILE A 77 9.76 1.15 10.39
C ILE A 77 9.49 2.65 10.34
N ALA A 78 9.17 3.19 9.17
CA ALA A 78 8.85 4.60 9.00
C ALA A 78 7.67 5.03 9.89
N ARG A 79 6.61 4.21 9.97
CA ARG A 79 5.47 4.46 10.86
C ARG A 79 5.89 4.47 12.33
N GLN A 80 6.68 3.50 12.77
CA GLN A 80 7.17 3.43 14.15
C GLN A 80 8.01 4.65 14.52
N LEU A 81 8.94 5.06 13.65
CA LEU A 81 9.75 6.26 13.87
C LEU A 81 8.90 7.53 13.93
N HIS A 82 7.90 7.64 13.06
CA HIS A 82 7.00 8.79 13.06
C HIS A 82 6.14 8.87 14.33
N GLU A 83 5.61 7.74 14.81
CA GLU A 83 4.88 7.66 16.08
C GLU A 83 5.78 8.00 17.27
N ALA A 84 7.00 7.47 17.31
CA ALA A 84 7.99 7.78 18.34
C ALA A 84 8.38 9.27 18.34
N GLY A 85 8.60 9.86 17.16
CA GLY A 85 8.88 11.28 16.99
C GLY A 85 7.73 12.17 17.47
N ARG A 86 6.49 11.80 17.13
CA ARG A 86 5.29 12.51 17.61
C ARG A 86 5.16 12.45 19.13
N ALA A 87 5.33 11.26 19.72
CA ALA A 87 5.30 11.10 21.18
C ALA A 87 6.43 11.89 21.87
N GLY A 88 7.63 11.92 21.29
CA GLY A 88 8.75 12.74 21.76
C GLY A 88 8.42 14.24 21.74
N SER A 89 7.94 14.74 20.60
CA SER A 89 7.54 16.15 20.44
C SER A 89 6.43 16.56 21.41
N GLN A 90 5.45 15.68 21.66
CA GLN A 90 4.39 15.93 22.63
C GLN A 90 4.93 16.01 24.07
N ARG A 91 5.87 15.12 24.45
CA ARG A 91 6.53 15.18 25.76
C ARG A 91 7.33 16.46 25.94
N LEU A 92 8.10 16.86 24.92
CA LEU A 92 8.83 18.13 24.94
C LEU A 92 7.88 19.32 25.03
N SER A 93 6.77 19.32 24.29
CA SER A 93 5.76 20.39 24.37
C SER A 93 5.17 20.51 25.78
N ARG A 94 4.86 19.38 26.43
CA ARG A 94 4.39 19.39 27.84
C ARG A 94 5.46 19.90 28.79
N LEU A 95 6.71 19.49 28.62
CA LEU A 95 7.82 19.97 29.43
C LEU A 95 8.04 21.48 29.26
N ALA A 96 7.97 21.98 28.02
CA ALA A 96 8.03 23.41 27.74
C ALA A 96 6.90 24.18 28.46
N ALA A 97 5.66 23.68 28.42
CA ALA A 97 4.54 24.27 29.16
C ALA A 97 4.80 24.30 30.68
N ALA A 98 5.33 23.22 31.25
CA ALA A 98 5.66 23.13 32.67
C ALA A 98 6.84 24.01 33.11
N LEU A 99 7.69 24.43 32.17
CA LEU A 99 8.82 25.32 32.38
C LEU A 99 8.55 26.76 31.93
N GLY A 100 7.39 27.03 31.32
CA GLY A 100 7.09 28.36 30.77
C GLY A 100 7.92 28.74 29.54
N ALA A 101 8.33 27.74 28.75
CA ALA A 101 9.05 27.89 27.48
C ALA A 101 8.10 27.77 26.28
N CYS A 102 8.58 28.14 25.09
CA CYS A 102 7.86 27.90 23.83
C CYS A 102 8.01 26.43 23.41
N GLY A 103 6.89 25.70 23.30
CA GLY A 103 6.89 24.29 22.88
C GLY A 103 7.35 24.03 21.44
N LEU A 104 7.49 25.08 20.61
CA LEU A 104 7.95 24.96 19.22
C LEU A 104 9.46 25.10 19.08
N CYS A 105 10.08 26.09 19.75
CA CYS A 105 11.48 26.45 19.51
C CYS A 105 12.35 26.49 20.76
N TRP A 106 11.78 26.42 21.97
CA TRP A 106 12.52 26.50 23.23
C TRP A 106 13.41 27.74 23.43
N GLY A 107 13.21 28.77 22.61
CA GLY A 107 14.01 29.99 22.60
C GLY A 107 15.28 29.93 21.73
N GLU A 108 15.49 28.85 20.97
CA GLU A 108 16.63 28.72 20.05
C GLU A 108 16.42 29.50 18.74
N ASP A 109 15.16 29.71 18.34
CA ASP A 109 14.80 30.41 17.10
C ASP A 109 14.33 31.85 17.37
N PRO A 110 15.15 32.88 17.02
CA PRO A 110 14.77 34.28 17.15
C PRO A 110 13.62 34.69 16.22
N ALA A 111 13.41 33.97 15.11
CA ALA A 111 12.36 34.23 14.13
C ALA A 111 11.07 33.42 14.41
N CYS A 112 10.99 32.71 15.53
CA CYS A 112 9.86 31.82 15.82
C CYS A 112 8.52 32.59 15.82
N LEU A 113 7.61 32.20 14.94
CA LEU A 113 6.30 32.86 14.79
C LEU A 113 5.43 32.78 16.06
N GLY A 114 5.62 31.72 16.87
CA GLY A 114 4.84 31.51 18.09
C GLY A 114 5.26 32.41 19.27
N CYS A 115 6.57 32.60 19.49
CA CYS A 115 7.08 33.34 20.65
C CYS A 115 7.85 34.62 20.30
N ARG A 116 8.13 34.87 19.02
CA ARG A 116 8.96 35.97 18.50
C ARG A 116 10.33 36.03 19.17
N GLY A 117 11.01 34.88 19.25
CA GLY A 117 12.36 34.76 19.83
C GLY A 117 12.43 34.80 21.36
N ARG A 118 11.30 34.90 22.06
CA ARG A 118 11.27 34.97 23.54
C ARG A 118 11.03 33.62 24.22
N GLY A 119 11.10 32.51 23.49
CA GLY A 119 10.60 31.20 23.92
C GLY A 119 11.42 30.44 24.98
N ARG A 120 12.35 31.08 25.68
CA ARG A 120 13.23 30.43 26.67
C ARG A 120 12.49 30.10 27.98
N PRO A 121 12.91 29.09 28.76
CA PRO A 121 12.31 28.74 30.04
C PRO A 121 12.17 29.94 30.99
N GLY A 122 11.04 30.03 31.69
CA GLY A 122 10.71 31.12 32.60
C GLY A 122 10.16 32.39 31.93
N MET A 123 10.11 32.47 30.61
CA MET A 123 9.60 33.67 29.91
C MET A 123 8.09 33.81 29.93
N VAL A 124 7.37 32.69 30.00
CA VAL A 124 5.91 32.65 30.17
C VAL A 124 5.60 32.02 31.53
N ARG A 125 4.47 32.38 32.12
CA ARG A 125 3.99 31.72 33.35
C ARG A 125 3.82 30.21 33.08
N PRO A 126 4.53 29.32 33.81
CA PRO A 126 4.36 27.89 33.64
C PRO A 126 2.93 27.43 33.91
N ASP A 127 2.47 26.43 33.17
CA ASP A 127 1.18 25.80 33.43
C ASP A 127 1.22 25.09 34.80
N PRO A 128 0.40 25.51 35.79
CA PRO A 128 0.48 24.97 37.13
C PRO A 128 0.07 23.49 37.20
N GLN A 129 -0.85 23.04 36.35
CA GLN A 129 -1.30 21.65 36.33
C GLN A 129 -0.23 20.75 35.72
N VAL A 130 0.28 21.10 34.53
CA VAL A 130 1.32 20.28 33.87
C VAL A 130 2.61 20.27 34.70
N ARG A 131 2.93 21.38 35.37
CA ARG A 131 4.04 21.46 36.32
C ARG A 131 3.83 20.51 37.51
N ALA A 132 2.64 20.50 38.10
CA ALA A 132 2.33 19.60 39.22
C ALA A 132 2.37 18.12 38.80
N GLU A 133 1.92 17.79 37.60
CA GLU A 133 1.98 16.43 37.05
C GLU A 133 3.42 15.94 36.85
N LEU A 134 4.34 16.81 36.40
CA LEU A 134 5.73 16.43 36.09
C LEU A 134 6.68 16.54 37.28
N PHE A 135 6.50 17.54 38.14
CA PHE A 135 7.45 17.88 39.22
C PHE A 135 6.83 17.77 40.62
N GLY A 136 5.54 17.45 40.74
CA GLY A 136 4.82 17.44 42.00
C GLY A 136 4.37 18.84 42.45
N SER A 137 3.73 18.91 43.62
CA SER A 137 3.17 20.14 44.19
C SER A 137 4.21 21.10 44.80
N GLN A 138 5.50 20.86 44.56
CA GLN A 138 6.54 21.73 45.09
C GLN A 138 6.39 23.14 44.50
N PRO A 139 6.27 24.17 45.35
CA PRO A 139 6.23 25.54 44.86
C PRO A 139 7.50 25.81 44.04
N PRO A 140 7.42 26.56 42.93
CA PRO A 140 8.62 26.98 42.23
C PRO A 140 9.53 27.66 43.25
N LEU A 141 10.77 27.15 43.39
CA LEU A 141 11.79 27.74 44.25
C LEU A 141 11.84 29.23 43.91
N ARG A 142 11.27 30.06 44.78
CA ARG A 142 11.20 31.52 44.60
C ARG A 142 12.59 32.17 44.64
N GLU A 143 13.65 31.38 44.84
CA GLU A 143 14.96 31.82 45.30
C GLU A 143 15.86 32.47 44.24
N ALA A 144 15.57 32.37 42.95
CA ALA A 144 16.47 32.98 41.94
C ALA A 144 16.09 34.42 41.52
N ALA A 145 14.88 34.91 41.83
CA ALA A 145 14.42 36.22 41.39
C ALA A 145 14.88 37.39 42.29
N MET A 146 15.60 37.12 43.38
CA MET A 146 16.13 38.17 44.28
C MET A 146 17.63 38.47 44.09
N HIS A 147 18.33 37.82 43.13
CA HIS A 147 19.79 37.97 42.99
C HIS A 147 20.29 38.44 41.61
N ALA A 148 19.45 39.10 40.82
CA ALA A 148 19.90 39.78 39.60
C ALA A 148 19.38 41.22 39.58
N HIS A 149 20.04 42.07 40.37
CA HIS A 149 20.09 43.52 40.16
C HIS A 149 21.44 43.86 39.52
#